data_AF-A0A8I2ZQ84-F1
#
_entry.id   AF-A0A8I2ZQ84-F1
#
_cell.length_a   1.000
_cell.length_b   1.000
_cell.length_c   1.000
_cell.angle_alpha   90.00
_cell.angle_beta   90.00
_cell.angle_gamma   90.00
#
_symmetry.space_group_name_H-M   'P 1'
#
loop_
_entity.id
_entity.type
_entity.pdbx_description
1 polymer ?
#
loop_
_entity_poly.entity_id
_entity_poly.type
_entity_poly.pdbx_seq_one_letter_code
_entity_poly.pdbx_strand_id
1 'polypeptide(L)'
;MGDDATATSGATPMVERQLVEELCRAFEHAVEDIKRDPKDPQGDLLYTVKELHWFCKNSYNLGISRLGSWDLDHIIRMMQVGLAVREYYPSDIPTQEADDIRLRSTLSHFVVASAMVSVARTQDDVERQSQVYSSLRQHVVAFDTQIQERMCLNNMDKLTSKDLYQKFASLLLFDLEAAVHLELYTELSEIVHRAKQCASVETFKSMADCLLRGHVPPRDLYSALRQIINEIWNLERFDPARLAKYMRCLFQAVLPLESELGRQILQEAISKARASAESGFSFPPEEVQWLATVAWNHAVDYWRLRNDEECKLWAQLVLELVQYAADGGHLGQQIQEHYAKLELDAA
;
A
#
# COMPACT_ATOMS: atom_id res chain seq x y z
N MET A 1 28.93 49.31 30.98
CA MET A 1 28.99 47.84 31.13
C MET A 1 27.59 47.32 30.89
N GLY A 2 27.24 47.18 29.60
CA GLY A 2 26.05 46.48 29.16
C GLY A 2 26.54 45.17 28.58
N ASP A 3 26.24 44.06 29.26
CA ASP A 3 26.64 42.74 28.80
C ASP A 3 25.69 42.28 27.71
N ASP A 4 26.34 42.04 26.57
CA ASP A 4 25.86 41.44 25.35
C ASP A 4 25.67 39.94 25.60
N ALA A 5 24.42 39.50 25.77
CA ALA A 5 24.08 38.11 26.01
C ALA A 5 22.76 37.71 25.34
N THR A 6 22.62 37.98 24.05
CA THR A 6 21.49 37.47 23.25
C THR A 6 21.91 37.06 21.83
N ALA A 7 22.92 36.21 21.69
CA ALA A 7 23.29 35.65 20.38
C ALA A 7 24.03 34.29 20.45
N THR A 8 23.46 33.26 21.10
CA THR A 8 24.07 31.90 21.04
C THR A 8 23.10 30.73 20.90
N SER A 9 21.78 30.90 21.03
CA SER A 9 20.87 29.73 20.98
C SER A 9 20.55 29.21 19.57
N GLY A 10 20.86 29.98 18.52
CA GLY A 10 20.64 29.57 17.12
C GLY A 10 21.86 28.94 16.42
N ALA A 11 23.06 29.02 17.01
CA ALA A 11 24.30 28.58 16.37
C ALA A 11 24.53 27.06 16.54
N THR A 12 24.19 26.50 17.69
CA THR A 12 24.39 25.07 18.01
C THR A 12 23.67 24.10 17.06
N PRO A 13 22.39 24.32 16.69
CA PRO A 13 21.68 23.44 15.75
C PRO A 13 22.25 23.52 14.32
N MET A 14 22.72 24.70 13.92
CA MET A 14 23.28 24.92 12.58
C MET A 14 24.65 24.25 12.43
N VAL A 15 25.50 24.33 13.47
CA VAL A 15 26.80 23.64 13.51
C VAL A 15 26.60 22.12 13.53
N GLU A 16 25.65 21.61 14.31
CA GLU A 16 25.32 20.19 14.32
C GLU A 16 24.86 19.71 12.93
N ARG A 17 23.98 20.45 12.27
CA ARG A 17 23.52 20.13 10.92
C ARG A 17 24.65 20.12 9.89
N GLN A 18 25.58 21.08 9.98
CA GLN A 18 26.74 21.13 9.11
C GLN A 18 27.68 19.92 9.33
N LEU A 19 27.90 19.51 10.59
CA LEU A 19 28.70 18.33 10.89
C LEU A 19 28.06 17.05 10.34
N VAL A 20 26.73 16.92 10.43
CA VAL A 20 26.00 15.79 9.84
C VAL A 20 26.15 15.78 8.31
N GLU A 21 26.06 16.94 7.67
CA GLU A 21 26.26 17.09 6.24
C GLU A 21 27.67 16.68 5.81
N GLU A 22 28.71 17.15 6.51
CA GLU A 22 30.11 16.79 6.25
C GLU A 22 30.35 15.28 6.45
N LEU A 23 29.73 14.69 7.47
CA LEU A 23 29.81 13.26 7.73
C LEU A 23 29.17 12.43 6.61
N CYS A 24 27.97 12.79 6.16
CA CYS A 24 27.33 12.14 5.01
C CYS A 24 28.22 12.20 3.76
N ARG A 25 28.77 13.39 3.44
CA ARG A 25 29.68 13.56 2.29
C ARG A 25 30.94 12.71 2.41
N ALA A 26 31.53 12.60 3.59
CA ALA A 26 32.72 11.78 3.81
C ALA A 26 32.43 10.30 3.53
N PHE A 27 31.28 9.79 3.98
CA PHE A 27 30.84 8.43 3.71
C PHE A 27 30.52 8.21 2.22
N GLU A 28 29.88 9.17 1.56
CA GLU A 28 29.60 9.12 0.12
C GLU A 28 30.88 9.15 -0.73
N HIS A 29 31.86 9.99 -0.36
CA HIS A 29 33.17 9.99 -1.02
C HIS A 29 33.90 8.66 -0.85
N ALA A 30 33.82 8.04 0.33
CA ALA A 30 34.40 6.72 0.53
C ALA A 30 33.78 5.67 -0.41
N VAL A 31 32.48 5.75 -0.70
CA VAL A 31 31.84 4.88 -1.71
C VAL A 31 32.48 5.11 -3.08
N GLU A 32 32.58 6.37 -3.52
CA GLU A 32 33.19 6.71 -4.82
C GLU A 32 34.65 6.25 -4.93
N ASP A 33 35.40 6.34 -3.84
CA ASP A 33 36.77 5.83 -3.80
C ASP A 33 36.82 4.31 -3.80
N ILE A 34 35.94 3.60 -3.10
CA ILE A 34 35.81 2.13 -3.19
C ILE A 34 35.56 1.69 -4.64
N LYS A 35 34.71 2.40 -5.40
CA LYS A 35 34.42 2.06 -6.80
C LYS A 35 35.65 2.08 -7.70
N ARG A 36 36.65 2.92 -7.35
CA ARG A 36 37.88 3.09 -8.13
C ARG A 36 38.88 1.97 -7.90
N ASP A 37 38.61 1.07 -6.96
CA ASP A 37 39.47 -0.05 -6.57
C ASP A 37 40.93 0.39 -6.31
N PRO A 38 41.16 1.44 -5.48
CA PRO A 38 42.46 2.07 -5.39
C PRO A 38 43.42 1.15 -4.62
N LYS A 39 44.64 1.08 -5.14
CA LYS A 39 45.71 0.26 -4.58
C LYS A 39 46.77 1.12 -3.94
N ASP A 40 47.36 0.61 -2.88
CA ASP A 40 48.49 1.24 -2.24
C ASP A 40 49.77 1.11 -3.12
N PRO A 41 50.90 1.73 -2.73
CA PRO A 41 52.15 1.61 -3.47
C PRO A 41 52.71 0.18 -3.54
N GLN A 42 52.23 -0.75 -2.71
CA GLN A 42 52.62 -2.16 -2.68
C GLN A 42 51.71 -3.02 -3.59
N GLY A 43 50.63 -2.44 -4.13
CA GLY A 43 49.68 -3.10 -5.00
C GLY A 43 48.51 -3.74 -4.25
N ASP A 44 48.42 -3.55 -2.94
CA ASP A 44 47.35 -4.06 -2.08
C ASP A 44 46.15 -3.11 -2.14
N LEU A 45 44.94 -3.69 -2.03
CA LEU A 45 43.70 -2.93 -2.01
C LEU A 45 43.62 -2.03 -0.78
N LEU A 46 43.40 -0.73 -0.99
CA LEU A 46 43.19 0.21 0.12
C LEU A 46 41.91 -0.08 0.90
N TYR A 47 40.87 -0.57 0.20
CA TYR A 47 39.61 -0.97 0.80
C TYR A 47 39.50 -2.49 0.81
N THR A 48 39.95 -3.12 1.89
CA THR A 48 39.78 -4.55 2.09
C THR A 48 38.37 -4.88 2.56
N VAL A 49 38.04 -6.17 2.64
CA VAL A 49 36.76 -6.64 3.22
C VAL A 49 36.51 -6.07 4.62
N LYS A 50 37.56 -5.76 5.40
CA LYS A 50 37.42 -5.14 6.72
C LYS A 50 36.93 -3.70 6.63
N GLU A 51 37.46 -2.90 5.71
CA GLU A 51 36.99 -1.54 5.46
C GLU A 51 35.55 -1.55 4.93
N LEU A 52 35.21 -2.45 4.00
CA LEU A 52 33.83 -2.61 3.53
C LEU A 52 32.87 -2.94 4.70
N HIS A 53 33.29 -3.83 5.60
CA HIS A 53 32.54 -4.14 6.83
C HIS A 53 32.37 -2.92 7.72
N TRP A 54 33.44 -2.14 7.89
CA TRP A 54 33.41 -0.94 8.70
C TRP A 54 32.42 0.08 8.13
N PHE A 55 32.50 0.42 6.83
CA PHE A 55 31.60 1.40 6.23
C PHE A 55 30.15 0.91 6.21
N CYS A 56 29.90 -0.34 5.83
CA CYS A 56 28.55 -0.91 5.80
C CYS A 56 27.92 -0.94 7.20
N LYS A 57 28.65 -1.37 8.23
CA LYS A 57 28.12 -1.46 9.60
C LYS A 57 27.93 -0.08 10.24
N ASN A 58 28.89 0.83 10.07
CA ASN A 58 28.80 2.16 10.69
C ASN A 58 27.73 3.02 10.03
N SER A 59 27.59 2.96 8.70
CA SER A 59 26.51 3.67 8.01
C SER A 59 25.13 3.17 8.48
N TYR A 60 24.92 1.86 8.53
CA TYR A 60 23.69 1.27 9.06
C TYR A 60 23.42 1.70 10.52
N ASN A 61 24.39 1.54 11.41
CA ASN A 61 24.23 1.84 12.83
C ASN A 61 23.99 3.34 13.08
N LEU A 62 24.68 4.23 12.35
CA LEU A 62 24.46 5.67 12.42
C LEU A 62 23.05 6.01 11.94
N GLY A 63 22.63 5.49 10.79
CA GLY A 63 21.27 5.70 10.27
C GLY A 63 20.20 5.29 11.28
N ILE A 64 20.30 4.09 11.86
CA ILE A 64 19.31 3.62 12.85
C ILE A 64 19.36 4.44 14.15
N SER A 65 20.55 4.69 14.71
CA SER A 65 20.69 5.39 16.00
C SER A 65 20.26 6.86 15.95
N ARG A 66 20.17 7.44 14.75
CA ARG A 66 19.86 8.86 14.53
C ARG A 66 18.48 9.12 13.93
N LEU A 67 17.63 8.09 13.77
CA LEU A 67 16.26 8.21 13.24
C LEU A 67 15.40 9.28 13.93
N GLY A 68 15.67 9.58 15.21
CA GLY A 68 14.94 10.61 15.97
C GLY A 68 15.65 11.97 16.06
N SER A 69 16.85 12.12 15.50
CA SER A 69 17.68 13.32 15.68
C SER A 69 18.14 13.96 14.37
N TRP A 70 18.24 13.21 13.27
CA TRP A 70 18.67 13.72 11.96
C TRP A 70 17.48 13.92 11.03
N ASP A 71 17.65 14.82 10.06
CA ASP A 71 16.69 14.95 8.96
C ASP A 71 16.63 13.64 8.15
N LEU A 72 15.44 13.30 7.64
CA LEU A 72 15.21 12.05 6.91
C LEU A 72 16.11 11.92 5.67
N ASP A 73 16.45 13.03 5.00
CA ASP A 73 17.37 13.02 3.86
C ASP A 73 18.78 12.54 4.26
N HIS A 74 19.29 12.95 5.42
CA HIS A 74 20.58 12.47 5.93
C HIS A 74 20.53 10.99 6.31
N ILE A 75 19.40 10.53 6.88
CA ILE A 75 19.18 9.10 7.14
C ILE A 75 19.19 8.31 5.83
N ILE A 76 18.44 8.75 4.82
CA ILE A 76 18.37 8.10 3.50
C ILE A 76 19.77 7.98 2.91
N ARG A 77 20.53 9.08 2.88
CA ARG A 77 21.92 9.11 2.37
C ARG A 77 22.82 8.12 3.09
N MET A 78 22.78 8.10 4.43
CA MET A 78 23.61 7.19 5.21
C MET A 78 23.24 5.72 4.95
N MET A 79 21.96 5.38 4.90
CA MET A 79 21.54 4.00 4.60
C MET A 79 21.90 3.60 3.16
N GLN A 80 21.82 4.52 2.20
CA GLN A 80 22.24 4.31 0.81
C GLN A 80 23.74 4.07 0.67
N VAL A 81 24.59 4.70 1.50
CA VAL A 81 26.02 4.38 1.55
C VAL A 81 26.22 2.89 1.89
N GLY A 82 25.54 2.39 2.92
CA GLY A 82 25.63 0.97 3.29
C GLY A 82 25.19 0.01 2.19
N LEU A 83 24.16 0.40 1.42
CA LEU A 83 23.69 -0.33 0.24
C LEU A 83 24.70 -0.30 -0.91
N ALA A 84 25.32 0.85 -1.18
CA ALA A 84 26.32 0.98 -2.25
C ALA A 84 27.60 0.21 -1.94
N VAL A 85 28.09 0.24 -0.69
CA VAL A 85 29.28 -0.52 -0.27
C VAL A 85 29.07 -2.04 -0.45
N ARG A 86 27.83 -2.53 -0.29
CA ARG A 86 27.50 -3.95 -0.46
C ARG A 86 27.88 -4.50 -1.83
N GLU A 87 27.80 -3.68 -2.88
CA GLU A 87 28.04 -4.11 -4.27
C GLU A 87 29.51 -4.50 -4.53
N TYR A 88 30.43 -4.12 -3.63
CA TYR A 88 31.87 -4.32 -3.77
C TYR A 88 32.42 -5.46 -2.90
N TYR A 89 31.56 -6.21 -2.20
CA TYR A 89 32.01 -7.40 -1.48
C TYR A 89 32.42 -8.51 -2.45
N PRO A 90 33.52 -9.23 -2.18
CA PRO A 90 33.93 -10.35 -3.00
C PRO A 90 33.03 -11.57 -2.75
N SER A 91 32.92 -12.46 -3.75
CA SER A 91 32.00 -13.60 -3.70
C SER A 91 32.44 -14.73 -2.75
N ASP A 92 33.67 -14.69 -2.24
CA ASP A 92 34.30 -15.71 -1.41
C ASP A 92 34.21 -15.44 0.11
N ILE A 93 33.49 -14.38 0.51
CA ILE A 93 33.26 -14.11 1.93
C ILE A 93 32.54 -15.27 2.63
N PRO A 94 32.81 -15.50 3.94
CA PRO A 94 32.13 -16.53 4.70
C PRO A 94 30.60 -16.41 4.65
N THR A 95 29.90 -17.53 4.50
CA THR A 95 28.43 -17.57 4.35
C THR A 95 27.68 -16.79 5.44
N GLN A 96 28.13 -16.91 6.69
CA GLN A 96 27.50 -16.21 7.82
C GLN A 96 27.64 -14.69 7.71
N GLU A 97 28.80 -14.18 7.27
CA GLU A 97 29.00 -12.75 7.05
C GLU A 97 28.14 -12.26 5.87
N ALA A 98 28.08 -13.06 4.81
CA ALA A 98 27.23 -12.76 3.66
C ALA A 98 25.74 -12.68 4.05
N ASP A 99 25.27 -13.57 4.92
CA ASP A 99 23.90 -13.57 5.45
C ASP A 99 23.62 -12.32 6.29
N ASP A 100 24.54 -11.92 7.15
CA ASP A 100 24.42 -10.70 7.96
C ASP A 100 24.38 -9.43 7.09
N ILE A 101 25.25 -9.34 6.08
CA ILE A 101 25.30 -8.22 5.12
C ILE A 101 24.00 -8.14 4.34
N ARG A 102 23.52 -9.27 3.82
CA ARG A 102 22.23 -9.33 3.11
C ARG A 102 21.10 -8.84 4.01
N LEU A 103 21.08 -9.22 5.30
CA LEU A 103 19.98 -8.88 6.21
C LEU A 103 19.99 -7.38 6.50
N ARG A 104 21.17 -6.82 6.78
CA ARG A 104 21.35 -5.37 6.93
C ARG A 104 20.91 -4.61 5.69
N SER A 105 21.22 -5.10 4.49
CA SER A 105 20.78 -4.50 3.23
C SER A 105 19.26 -4.56 3.06
N THR A 106 18.63 -5.70 3.36
CA THR A 106 17.17 -5.82 3.34
C THR A 106 16.54 -4.81 4.31
N LEU A 107 17.01 -4.74 5.55
CA LEU A 107 16.52 -3.77 6.53
C LEU A 107 16.80 -2.31 6.11
N SER A 108 17.90 -2.06 5.41
CA SER A 108 18.22 -0.72 4.89
C SER A 108 17.22 -0.27 3.84
N HIS A 109 16.83 -1.14 2.90
CA HIS A 109 15.77 -0.83 1.94
C HIS A 109 14.46 -0.49 2.64
N PHE A 110 14.10 -1.20 3.70
CA PHE A 110 12.91 -0.88 4.49
C PHE A 110 12.97 0.52 5.12
N VAL A 111 14.10 0.85 5.77
CA VAL A 111 14.28 2.16 6.41
C VAL A 111 14.28 3.28 5.38
N VAL A 112 14.99 3.11 4.26
CA VAL A 112 15.04 4.11 3.19
C VAL A 112 13.66 4.35 2.61
N ALA A 113 12.92 3.30 2.24
CA ALA A 113 11.57 3.44 1.71
C ALA A 113 10.61 4.09 2.73
N SER A 114 10.72 3.74 4.02
CA SER A 114 9.91 4.34 5.09
C SER A 114 10.23 5.83 5.31
N ALA A 115 11.50 6.23 5.19
CA ALA A 115 11.89 7.63 5.23
C ALA A 115 11.41 8.36 3.97
N MET A 116 11.56 7.76 2.79
CA MET A 116 11.14 8.34 1.51
C MET A 116 9.63 8.59 1.44
N VAL A 117 8.77 7.69 1.93
CA VAL A 117 7.32 7.96 1.95
C VAL A 117 6.98 9.15 2.85
N SER A 118 7.70 9.30 3.96
CA SER A 118 7.51 10.42 4.89
C SER A 118 7.97 11.75 4.27
N VAL A 119 9.10 11.73 3.55
CA VAL A 119 9.58 12.88 2.75
C VAL A 119 8.60 13.21 1.63
N ALA A 120 8.12 12.22 0.88
CA ALA A 120 7.18 12.44 -0.23
C ALA A 120 5.86 13.06 0.24
N ARG A 121 5.30 12.60 1.37
CA ARG A 121 4.04 13.14 1.93
C ARG A 121 4.13 14.58 2.43
N THR A 122 5.34 15.08 2.68
CA THR A 122 5.59 16.46 3.14
C THR A 122 6.18 17.34 2.03
N GLN A 123 6.33 16.80 0.83
CA GLN A 123 6.91 17.52 -0.30
C GLN A 123 5.84 18.33 -1.03
N ASP A 124 6.10 19.63 -1.20
CA ASP A 124 5.22 20.54 -1.93
C ASP A 124 5.50 20.54 -3.45
N ASP A 125 6.74 20.21 -3.83
CA ASP A 125 7.13 20.09 -5.23
C ASP A 125 6.69 18.74 -5.80
N VAL A 126 5.72 18.77 -6.72
CA VAL A 126 5.11 17.59 -7.36
C VAL A 126 6.13 16.77 -8.15
N GLU A 127 7.10 17.41 -8.80
CA GLU A 127 8.14 16.70 -9.56
C GLU A 127 9.07 15.98 -8.59
N ARG A 128 9.52 16.68 -7.54
CA ARG A 128 10.37 16.07 -6.51
C ARG A 128 9.64 14.95 -5.79
N GLN A 129 8.37 15.13 -5.46
CA GLN A 129 7.53 14.11 -4.84
C GLN A 129 7.45 12.85 -5.72
N SER A 130 7.25 13.02 -7.02
CA SER A 130 7.19 11.92 -8.00
C SER A 130 8.53 11.18 -8.12
N GLN A 131 9.66 11.91 -8.09
CA GLN A 131 11.00 11.31 -8.07
C GLN A 131 11.23 10.47 -6.80
N VAL A 132 10.84 11.00 -5.64
CA VAL A 132 10.98 10.30 -4.35
C VAL A 132 10.11 9.03 -4.34
N TYR A 133 8.86 9.11 -4.78
CA TYR A 133 8.01 7.92 -4.93
C TYR A 133 8.61 6.89 -5.89
N SER A 134 9.13 7.32 -7.04
CA SER A 134 9.78 6.41 -7.99
C SER A 134 10.97 5.67 -7.37
N SER A 135 11.83 6.39 -6.63
CA SER A 135 12.97 5.79 -5.93
C SER A 135 12.53 4.86 -4.79
N LEU A 136 11.46 5.21 -4.07
CA LEU A 136 10.86 4.33 -3.06
C LEU A 136 10.47 2.99 -3.66
N ARG A 137 9.80 2.97 -4.82
CA ARG A 137 9.35 1.73 -5.47
C ARG A 137 10.53 0.82 -5.82
N GLN A 138 11.65 1.38 -6.24
CA GLN A 138 12.89 0.61 -6.48
C GLN A 138 13.38 -0.11 -5.21
N HIS A 139 13.31 0.55 -4.06
CA HIS A 139 13.66 -0.07 -2.79
C HIS A 139 12.66 -1.15 -2.35
N VAL A 140 11.37 -1.01 -2.66
CA VAL A 140 10.37 -2.07 -2.43
C VAL A 140 10.69 -3.32 -3.25
N VAL A 141 11.01 -3.15 -4.54
CA VAL A 141 11.41 -4.27 -5.42
C VAL A 141 12.68 -4.94 -4.88
N ALA A 142 13.71 -4.16 -4.54
CA ALA A 142 14.96 -4.71 -4.01
C ALA A 142 14.76 -5.48 -2.68
N PHE A 143 13.84 -5.02 -1.83
CA PHE A 143 13.46 -5.70 -0.59
C PHE A 143 12.77 -7.03 -0.88
N ASP A 144 11.78 -7.04 -1.78
CA ASP A 144 11.03 -8.23 -2.19
C ASP A 144 11.97 -9.30 -2.75
N THR A 145 12.82 -8.94 -3.72
CA THR A 145 13.81 -9.86 -4.31
C THR A 145 14.68 -10.54 -3.25
N GLN A 146 15.20 -9.77 -2.29
CA GLN A 146 16.05 -10.31 -1.23
C GLN A 146 15.31 -11.22 -0.25
N ILE A 147 14.03 -10.96 0.01
CA ILE A 147 13.20 -11.84 0.83
C ILE A 147 12.91 -13.15 0.10
N GLN A 148 12.52 -13.10 -1.17
CA GLN A 148 12.25 -14.30 -1.96
C GLN A 148 13.48 -15.20 -2.05
N GLU A 149 14.67 -14.63 -2.32
CA GLU A 149 15.94 -15.37 -2.34
C GLU A 149 16.21 -16.08 -1.01
N ARG A 150 16.00 -15.41 0.13
CA ARG A 150 16.19 -16.00 1.47
C ARG A 150 15.23 -17.14 1.76
N MET A 151 14.00 -17.05 1.27
CA MET A 151 13.02 -18.12 1.44
C MET A 151 13.37 -19.36 0.64
N CYS A 152 13.83 -19.19 -0.60
CA CYS A 152 14.31 -20.31 -1.42
C CYS A 152 15.47 -21.05 -0.74
N LEU A 153 16.32 -20.35 -0.01
CA LEU A 153 17.44 -20.93 0.73
C LEU A 153 17.03 -21.55 2.08
N ASN A 154 15.79 -21.32 2.55
CA ASN A 154 15.26 -21.78 3.84
C ASN A 154 16.14 -21.39 5.05
N ASN A 155 16.86 -20.28 4.93
CA ASN A 155 17.90 -19.83 5.86
C ASN A 155 17.37 -18.97 7.02
N MET A 156 16.05 -18.99 7.30
CA MET A 156 15.42 -18.02 8.20
C MET A 156 14.65 -18.70 9.32
N ASP A 157 14.90 -18.25 10.55
CA ASP A 157 14.05 -18.62 11.68
C ASP A 157 12.66 -17.96 11.58
N LYS A 158 11.69 -18.52 12.30
CA LYS A 158 10.28 -18.10 12.23
C LYS A 158 10.07 -16.67 12.70
N LEU A 159 10.83 -16.17 13.67
CA LEU A 159 10.66 -14.82 14.21
C LEU A 159 11.17 -13.79 13.22
N THR A 160 12.36 -13.99 12.65
CA THR A 160 12.92 -13.10 11.62
C THR A 160 12.03 -13.09 10.37
N SER A 161 11.54 -14.25 9.93
CA SER A 161 10.60 -14.34 8.81
C SER A 161 9.32 -13.53 9.06
N LYS A 162 8.72 -13.67 10.25
CA LYS A 162 7.54 -12.91 10.63
C LYS A 162 7.80 -11.40 10.64
N ASP A 163 8.91 -10.93 11.21
CA ASP A 163 9.27 -9.51 11.23
C ASP A 163 9.45 -8.96 9.81
N LEU A 164 10.17 -9.68 8.94
CA LEU A 164 10.36 -9.25 7.54
C LEU A 164 9.05 -9.16 6.77
N TYR A 165 8.09 -10.08 6.98
CA TYR A 165 6.77 -9.99 6.36
C TYR A 165 5.93 -8.82 6.87
N GLN A 166 6.05 -8.45 8.14
CA GLN A 166 5.39 -7.26 8.68
C GLN A 166 5.97 -5.97 8.07
N LYS A 167 7.30 -5.94 7.88
CA LYS A 167 7.97 -4.85 7.16
C LYS A 167 7.56 -4.81 5.70
N PHE A 168 7.49 -5.97 5.03
CA PHE A 168 7.03 -6.08 3.64
C PHE A 168 5.60 -5.57 3.47
N ALA A 169 4.70 -5.92 4.39
CA ALA A 169 3.33 -5.44 4.38
C ALA A 169 3.24 -3.91 4.43
N SER A 170 4.11 -3.27 5.20
CA SER A 170 4.22 -1.80 5.26
C SER A 170 4.76 -1.23 3.95
N LEU A 171 5.77 -1.87 3.35
CA LEU A 171 6.33 -1.47 2.06
C LEU A 171 5.32 -1.57 0.92
N LEU A 172 4.49 -2.61 0.89
CA LEU A 172 3.45 -2.76 -0.13
C LEU A 172 2.36 -1.70 0.00
N LEU A 173 2.07 -1.23 1.21
CA LEU A 173 1.20 -0.06 1.40
C LEU A 173 1.84 1.21 0.82
N PHE A 174 3.14 1.42 1.05
CA PHE A 174 3.86 2.56 0.49
C PHE A 174 3.98 2.46 -1.04
N ASP A 175 4.18 1.26 -1.58
CA ASP A 175 4.23 0.98 -3.01
C ASP A 175 2.88 1.26 -3.69
N LEU A 176 1.77 0.89 -3.03
CA LEU A 176 0.43 1.19 -3.51
C LEU A 176 0.18 2.70 -3.54
N GLU A 177 0.53 3.42 -2.48
CA GLU A 177 0.43 4.88 -2.43
C GLU A 177 1.26 5.54 -3.54
N ALA A 178 2.50 5.08 -3.72
CA ALA A 178 3.39 5.55 -4.77
C ALA A 178 2.81 5.28 -6.18
N ALA A 179 2.25 4.10 -6.40
CA ALA A 179 1.62 3.74 -7.68
C ALA A 179 0.39 4.59 -7.98
N VAL A 180 -0.44 4.88 -6.97
CA VAL A 180 -1.59 5.80 -7.11
C VAL A 180 -1.12 7.21 -7.45
N HIS A 181 -0.09 7.72 -6.76
CA HIS A 181 0.48 9.05 -7.01
C HIS A 181 1.09 9.18 -8.41
N LEU A 182 1.80 8.14 -8.86
CA LEU A 182 2.46 8.10 -10.18
C LEU A 182 1.50 7.69 -11.31
N GLU A 183 0.21 7.53 -11.02
CA GLU A 183 -0.82 7.12 -11.98
C GLU A 183 -0.57 5.75 -12.65
N LEU A 184 0.13 4.86 -11.96
CA LEU A 184 0.49 3.50 -12.42
C LEU A 184 -0.61 2.50 -12.07
N TYR A 185 -1.84 2.80 -12.48
CA TYR A 185 -3.04 2.08 -12.04
C TYR A 185 -3.05 0.59 -12.45
N THR A 186 -2.42 0.26 -13.57
CA THR A 186 -2.30 -1.12 -14.06
C THR A 186 -1.52 -2.03 -13.12
N GLU A 187 -0.71 -1.46 -12.23
CA GLU A 187 0.12 -2.20 -11.28
C GLU A 187 -0.58 -2.46 -9.93
N LEU A 188 -1.72 -1.82 -9.66
CA LEU A 188 -2.39 -1.90 -8.35
C LEU A 188 -2.78 -3.34 -7.99
N SER A 189 -3.36 -4.09 -8.94
CA SER A 189 -3.75 -5.50 -8.73
C SER A 189 -2.56 -6.39 -8.40
N GLU A 190 -1.39 -6.14 -8.99
CA GLU A 190 -0.18 -6.90 -8.72
C GLU A 190 0.38 -6.58 -7.32
N ILE A 191 0.34 -5.32 -6.89
CA ILE A 191 0.73 -4.93 -5.53
C ILE A 191 -0.17 -5.62 -4.49
N VAL A 192 -1.49 -5.62 -4.72
CA VAL A 192 -2.45 -6.34 -3.88
C VAL A 192 -2.20 -7.85 -3.91
N HIS A 193 -1.79 -8.41 -5.05
CA HIS A 193 -1.45 -9.82 -5.16
C HIS A 193 -0.24 -10.19 -4.29
N ARG A 194 0.83 -9.39 -4.32
CA ARG A 194 2.02 -9.62 -3.48
C ARG A 194 1.70 -9.55 -1.98
N ALA A 195 0.75 -8.70 -1.57
CA ALA A 195 0.33 -8.56 -0.17
C ALA A 195 -0.31 -9.82 0.42
N LYS A 196 -0.75 -10.78 -0.41
CA LYS A 196 -1.29 -12.08 0.05
C LYS A 196 -0.31 -12.83 0.94
N GLN A 197 0.98 -12.73 0.65
CA GLN A 197 2.03 -13.42 1.41
C GLN A 197 2.12 -12.93 2.86
N CYS A 198 1.69 -11.70 3.14
CA CYS A 198 1.69 -11.11 4.47
C CYS A 198 0.52 -11.59 5.35
N ALA A 199 -0.52 -12.21 4.76
CA ALA A 199 -1.68 -12.77 5.46
C ALA A 199 -2.29 -11.84 6.54
N SER A 200 -2.39 -10.54 6.23
CA SER A 200 -2.78 -9.49 7.19
C SER A 200 -4.03 -8.75 6.73
N VAL A 201 -5.13 -8.93 7.46
CA VAL A 201 -6.39 -8.20 7.23
C VAL A 201 -6.19 -6.69 7.38
N GLU A 202 -5.36 -6.25 8.33
CA GLU A 202 -5.11 -4.83 8.58
C GLU A 202 -4.38 -4.16 7.41
N THR A 203 -3.45 -4.89 6.78
CA THR A 203 -2.76 -4.43 5.57
C THR A 203 -3.75 -4.22 4.43
N PHE A 204 -4.62 -5.19 4.20
CA PHE A 204 -5.66 -5.08 3.17
C PHE A 204 -6.64 -3.93 3.43
N LYS A 205 -7.05 -3.70 4.69
CA LYS A 205 -7.87 -2.54 5.06
C LYS A 205 -7.15 -1.22 4.80
N SER A 206 -5.87 -1.13 5.16
CA SER A 206 -5.05 0.07 4.91
C SER A 206 -4.87 0.34 3.40
N MET A 207 -4.70 -0.72 2.60
CA MET A 207 -4.63 -0.60 1.14
C MET A 207 -5.96 -0.11 0.55
N ALA A 208 -7.11 -0.63 1.02
CA ALA A 208 -8.41 -0.16 0.58
C ALA A 208 -8.64 1.32 0.94
N ASP A 209 -8.28 1.74 2.15
CA ASP A 209 -8.37 3.13 2.58
C ASP A 209 -7.47 4.05 1.73
N CYS A 210 -6.27 3.61 1.38
CA CYS A 210 -5.38 4.33 0.46
C CYS A 210 -6.03 4.53 -0.92
N LEU A 211 -6.62 3.48 -1.51
CA LEU A 211 -7.30 3.55 -2.80
C LEU A 211 -8.53 4.47 -2.78
N LEU A 212 -9.34 4.39 -1.72
CA LEU A 212 -10.55 5.21 -1.56
C LEU A 212 -10.25 6.69 -1.38
N ARG A 213 -9.08 7.04 -0.82
CA ARG A 213 -8.61 8.43 -0.70
C ARG A 213 -7.91 8.93 -1.96
N GLY A 214 -7.49 8.03 -2.85
CA GLY A 214 -6.81 8.36 -4.10
C GLY A 214 -7.75 8.71 -5.24
N HIS A 215 -7.24 9.44 -6.24
CA HIS A 215 -7.95 9.74 -7.48
C HIS A 215 -7.77 8.60 -8.50
N VAL A 216 -8.19 7.38 -8.12
CA VAL A 216 -8.04 6.18 -8.96
C VAL A 216 -9.21 6.09 -9.95
N PRO A 217 -8.96 5.79 -11.24
CA PRO A 217 -10.03 5.57 -12.20
C PRO A 217 -11.00 4.46 -11.74
N PRO A 218 -12.31 4.55 -12.07
CA PRO A 218 -13.33 3.71 -11.44
C PRO A 218 -13.13 2.21 -11.65
N ARG A 219 -12.64 1.81 -12.82
CA ARG A 219 -12.41 0.41 -13.18
C ARG A 219 -11.21 -0.19 -12.45
N ASP A 220 -10.12 0.57 -12.35
CA ASP A 220 -8.93 0.17 -11.59
C ASP A 220 -9.22 0.10 -10.09
N LEU A 221 -9.96 1.09 -9.58
CA LEU A 221 -10.44 1.13 -8.19
C LEU A 221 -11.30 -0.11 -7.87
N TYR A 222 -12.29 -0.40 -8.73
CA TYR A 222 -13.16 -1.57 -8.59
C TYR A 222 -12.36 -2.87 -8.60
N SER A 223 -11.46 -3.04 -9.58
CA SER A 223 -10.61 -4.24 -9.70
C SER A 223 -9.78 -4.47 -8.44
N ALA A 224 -9.07 -3.43 -7.98
CA ALA A 224 -8.20 -3.52 -6.81
C ALA A 224 -8.98 -3.75 -5.51
N LEU A 225 -10.07 -3.00 -5.27
CA LEU A 225 -10.89 -3.19 -4.08
C LEU A 225 -11.56 -4.56 -4.05
N ARG A 226 -12.06 -5.06 -5.20
CA ARG A 226 -12.64 -6.41 -5.27
C ARG A 226 -11.62 -7.48 -4.92
N GLN A 227 -10.39 -7.35 -5.40
CA GLN A 227 -9.30 -8.25 -5.03
C GLN A 227 -9.00 -8.19 -3.53
N ILE A 228 -8.92 -7.00 -2.94
CA ILE A 228 -8.72 -6.81 -1.50
C ILE A 228 -9.84 -7.48 -0.69
N ILE A 229 -11.11 -7.26 -1.06
CA ILE A 229 -12.27 -7.83 -0.36
C ILE A 229 -12.22 -9.36 -0.39
N ASN A 230 -11.86 -9.96 -1.53
CA ASN A 230 -11.71 -11.41 -1.66
C ASN A 230 -10.60 -11.96 -0.75
N GLU A 231 -9.49 -11.25 -0.59
CA GLU A 231 -8.42 -11.68 0.32
C GLU A 231 -8.80 -11.53 1.80
N ILE A 232 -9.47 -10.44 2.18
CA ILE A 232 -9.99 -10.27 3.54
C ILE A 232 -10.98 -11.40 3.86
N TRP A 233 -11.87 -11.71 2.93
CA TRP A 233 -12.85 -12.79 3.05
C TRP A 233 -12.19 -14.16 3.33
N ASN A 234 -11.13 -14.49 2.58
CA ASN A 234 -10.37 -15.72 2.77
C ASN A 234 -9.71 -15.77 4.16
N LEU A 235 -9.13 -14.65 4.63
CA LEU A 235 -8.47 -14.57 5.93
C LEU A 235 -9.44 -14.61 7.10
N GLU A 236 -10.62 -14.02 6.95
CA GLU A 236 -11.67 -13.97 7.98
C GLU A 236 -12.54 -15.24 8.03
N ARG A 237 -12.16 -16.29 7.29
CA ARG A 237 -12.88 -17.57 7.24
C ARG A 237 -14.35 -17.43 6.85
N PHE A 238 -14.61 -16.64 5.82
CA PHE A 238 -15.93 -16.59 5.17
C PHE A 238 -17.06 -16.02 6.08
N ASP A 239 -16.82 -14.96 6.86
CA ASP A 239 -17.85 -14.26 7.68
C ASP A 239 -18.84 -13.45 6.80
N PRO A 240 -20.05 -13.97 6.47
CA PRO A 240 -20.94 -13.38 5.48
C PRO A 240 -21.39 -11.97 5.83
N ALA A 241 -21.46 -11.65 7.13
CA ALA A 241 -21.87 -10.33 7.60
C ALA A 241 -20.82 -9.25 7.27
N ARG A 242 -19.52 -9.61 7.31
CA ARG A 242 -18.45 -8.68 6.91
C ARG A 242 -18.39 -8.50 5.41
N LEU A 243 -18.55 -9.59 4.64
CA LEU A 243 -18.57 -9.49 3.18
C LEU A 243 -19.69 -8.57 2.69
N ALA A 244 -20.90 -8.69 3.26
CA ALA A 244 -22.00 -7.81 2.92
C ALA A 244 -21.67 -6.33 3.17
N LYS A 245 -21.01 -6.01 4.30
CA LYS A 245 -20.51 -4.66 4.60
C LYS A 245 -19.45 -4.18 3.60
N TYR A 246 -18.52 -5.04 3.21
CA TYR A 246 -17.51 -4.68 2.20
C TYR A 246 -18.14 -4.46 0.81
N MET A 247 -19.15 -5.25 0.45
CA MET A 247 -19.93 -5.04 -0.78
C MET A 247 -20.69 -3.71 -0.75
N ARG A 248 -21.30 -3.35 0.40
CA ARG A 248 -21.88 -2.00 0.59
C ARG A 248 -20.84 -0.91 0.35
N CYS A 249 -19.65 -1.01 0.96
CA CYS A 249 -18.58 -0.02 0.77
C CYS A 249 -18.17 0.09 -0.70
N LEU A 250 -18.00 -1.04 -1.39
CA LEU A 250 -17.63 -1.07 -2.81
C LEU A 250 -18.73 -0.45 -3.68
N PHE A 251 -20.00 -0.79 -3.44
CA PHE A 251 -21.15 -0.24 -4.15
C PHE A 251 -21.23 1.28 -3.96
N GLN A 252 -21.09 1.75 -2.72
CA GLN A 252 -21.12 3.17 -2.39
C GLN A 252 -19.98 3.96 -3.06
N ALA A 253 -18.78 3.38 -3.12
CA ALA A 253 -17.62 4.04 -3.70
C ALA A 253 -17.71 4.15 -5.24
N VAL A 254 -18.23 3.10 -5.89
CA VAL A 254 -18.15 2.99 -7.35
C VAL A 254 -19.42 3.47 -8.07
N LEU A 255 -20.61 3.32 -7.46
CA LEU A 255 -21.88 3.74 -8.09
C LEU A 255 -21.88 5.19 -8.58
N PRO A 256 -21.37 6.19 -7.81
CA PRO A 256 -21.33 7.58 -8.27
C PRO A 256 -20.36 7.82 -9.43
N LEU A 257 -19.39 6.92 -9.61
CA LEU A 257 -18.33 7.06 -10.61
C LEU A 257 -18.70 6.36 -11.92
N GLU A 258 -19.27 5.15 -11.83
CA GLU A 258 -19.66 4.36 -12.99
C GLU A 258 -20.83 3.42 -12.64
N SER A 259 -22.03 3.78 -13.12
CA SER A 259 -23.29 3.04 -12.88
C SER A 259 -23.18 1.56 -13.23
N GLU A 260 -22.50 1.24 -14.33
CA GLU A 260 -22.33 -0.14 -14.80
C GLU A 260 -21.62 -1.04 -13.80
N LEU A 261 -20.60 -0.53 -13.13
CA LEU A 261 -19.89 -1.27 -12.09
C LEU A 261 -20.77 -1.45 -10.85
N GLY A 262 -21.55 -0.43 -10.49
CA GLY A 262 -22.58 -0.55 -9.45
C GLY A 262 -23.53 -1.71 -9.73
N ARG A 263 -23.99 -1.82 -10.97
CA ARG A 263 -24.89 -2.90 -11.41
C ARG A 263 -24.27 -4.28 -11.26
N GLN A 264 -23.00 -4.43 -11.63
CA GLN A 264 -22.25 -5.69 -11.46
C GLN A 264 -22.13 -6.09 -9.98
N ILE A 265 -21.88 -5.12 -9.09
CA ILE A 265 -21.81 -5.37 -7.65
C ILE A 265 -23.17 -5.83 -7.11
N LEU A 266 -24.26 -5.21 -7.57
CA LEU A 266 -25.63 -5.59 -7.17
C LEU A 266 -25.98 -7.01 -7.64
N GLN A 267 -25.63 -7.37 -8.88
CA GLN A 267 -25.78 -8.73 -9.39
C GLN A 267 -24.96 -9.74 -8.59
N GLU A 268 -23.72 -9.39 -8.22
CA GLU A 268 -22.91 -10.23 -7.36
C GLU A 268 -23.56 -10.39 -5.98
N ALA A 269 -24.16 -9.34 -5.41
CA ALA A 269 -24.85 -9.39 -4.12
C ALA A 269 -26.06 -10.33 -4.17
N ILE A 270 -26.87 -10.23 -5.23
CA ILE A 270 -28.01 -11.14 -5.49
C ILE A 270 -27.53 -12.60 -5.58
N SER A 271 -26.44 -12.85 -6.33
CA SER A 271 -25.90 -14.19 -6.50
C SER A 271 -25.46 -14.80 -5.16
N LYS A 272 -24.82 -13.99 -4.30
CA LYS A 272 -24.39 -14.42 -2.96
C LYS A 272 -25.58 -14.59 -2.01
N ALA A 273 -26.56 -13.69 -2.04
CA ALA A 273 -27.76 -13.81 -1.21
C ALA A 273 -28.54 -15.09 -1.54
N ARG A 274 -28.64 -15.45 -2.83
CA ARG A 274 -29.22 -16.71 -3.30
C ARG A 274 -28.47 -17.93 -2.77
N ALA A 275 -27.15 -17.98 -2.98
CA ALA A 275 -26.33 -19.10 -2.50
C ALA A 275 -26.33 -19.23 -0.97
N SER A 276 -26.41 -18.10 -0.26
CA SER A 276 -26.50 -18.05 1.19
C SER A 276 -27.83 -18.68 1.66
N ALA A 277 -28.96 -18.30 1.05
CA ALA A 277 -30.27 -18.84 1.37
C ALA A 277 -30.35 -20.38 1.22
N GLU A 278 -29.64 -20.95 0.25
CA GLU A 278 -29.55 -22.40 0.03
C GLU A 278 -28.69 -23.13 1.07
N SER A 279 -27.71 -22.44 1.68
CA SER A 279 -26.73 -23.02 2.61
C SER A 279 -27.06 -22.80 4.09
N GLY A 280 -28.20 -22.17 4.40
CA GLY A 280 -28.68 -21.95 5.77
C GLY A 280 -28.06 -20.74 6.49
N PHE A 281 -27.25 -19.94 5.80
CA PHE A 281 -26.79 -18.63 6.27
C PHE A 281 -27.61 -17.54 5.57
N SER A 282 -28.08 -16.51 6.26
CA SER A 282 -28.81 -15.42 5.61
C SER A 282 -27.87 -14.23 5.36
N PHE A 283 -27.90 -13.68 4.15
CA PHE A 283 -27.28 -12.38 3.88
C PHE A 283 -27.94 -11.34 4.79
N PRO A 284 -27.18 -10.48 5.49
CA PRO A 284 -27.77 -9.64 6.54
C PRO A 284 -28.93 -8.77 6.02
N PRO A 285 -30.12 -8.84 6.64
CA PRO A 285 -31.30 -8.09 6.19
C PRO A 285 -31.07 -6.58 6.04
N GLU A 286 -30.32 -5.98 6.96
CA GLU A 286 -29.97 -4.56 6.93
C GLU A 286 -29.16 -4.16 5.70
N GLU A 287 -28.31 -5.07 5.20
CA GLU A 287 -27.50 -4.86 4.00
C GLU A 287 -28.34 -5.01 2.74
N VAL A 288 -29.26 -6.00 2.70
CA VAL A 288 -30.26 -6.15 1.62
C VAL A 288 -31.11 -4.90 1.50
N GLN A 289 -31.69 -4.44 2.61
CA GLN A 289 -32.57 -3.28 2.66
C GLN A 289 -31.86 -2.03 2.13
N TRP A 290 -30.62 -1.80 2.57
CA TRP A 290 -29.85 -0.64 2.13
C TRP A 290 -29.47 -0.70 0.66
N LEU A 291 -28.95 -1.85 0.19
CA LEU A 291 -28.58 -2.02 -1.22
C LEU A 291 -29.80 -1.83 -2.12
N ALA A 292 -30.94 -2.43 -1.76
CA ALA A 292 -32.20 -2.27 -2.47
C ALA A 292 -32.67 -0.81 -2.48
N THR A 293 -32.56 -0.10 -1.35
CA THR A 293 -32.99 1.31 -1.25
C THR A 293 -32.12 2.22 -2.13
N VAL A 294 -30.79 2.07 -2.08
CA VAL A 294 -29.87 2.91 -2.88
C VAL A 294 -30.04 2.60 -4.37
N ALA A 295 -30.13 1.32 -4.75
CA ALA A 295 -30.36 0.93 -6.14
C ALA A 295 -31.73 1.38 -6.67
N TRP A 296 -32.77 1.37 -5.82
CA TRP A 296 -34.10 1.89 -6.18
C TRP A 296 -34.06 3.40 -6.43
N ASN A 297 -33.40 4.16 -5.55
CA ASN A 297 -33.23 5.60 -5.73
C ASN A 297 -32.50 5.90 -7.04
N HIS A 298 -31.46 5.13 -7.35
CA HIS A 298 -30.73 5.24 -8.62
C HIS A 298 -31.61 4.92 -9.85
N ALA A 299 -32.49 3.92 -9.75
CA ALA A 299 -33.50 3.64 -10.78
C ALA A 299 -34.45 4.83 -11.00
N VAL A 300 -34.93 5.45 -9.91
CA VAL A 300 -35.79 6.64 -9.96
C VAL A 300 -35.07 7.84 -10.58
N ASP A 301 -33.76 7.98 -10.36
CA ASP A 301 -32.98 9.02 -11.01
C ASP A 301 -32.92 8.82 -12.54
N TYR A 302 -32.78 7.58 -13.03
CA TYR A 302 -32.89 7.29 -14.47
C TYR A 302 -34.29 7.60 -15.03
N TRP A 303 -35.35 7.28 -14.30
CA TRP A 303 -36.71 7.65 -14.70
C TRP A 303 -36.91 9.18 -14.81
N ARG A 304 -36.35 9.94 -13.86
CA ARG A 304 -36.36 11.41 -13.91
C ARG A 304 -35.64 11.94 -15.14
N LEU A 305 -34.58 11.26 -15.57
CA LEU A 305 -33.81 11.55 -16.78
C LEU A 305 -34.45 11.00 -18.07
N ARG A 306 -35.65 10.40 -18.00
CA ARG A 306 -36.35 9.78 -19.14
C ARG A 306 -35.56 8.64 -19.78
N ASN A 307 -34.71 7.97 -19.00
CA ASN A 307 -34.05 6.74 -19.41
C ASN A 307 -34.79 5.54 -18.81
N ASP A 308 -35.90 5.19 -19.46
CA ASP A 308 -36.79 4.14 -18.97
C ASP A 308 -36.15 2.75 -19.07
N GLU A 309 -35.24 2.53 -20.02
CA GLU A 309 -34.51 1.26 -20.14
C GLU A 309 -33.64 0.99 -18.91
N GLU A 310 -32.81 1.95 -18.51
CA GLU A 310 -31.98 1.82 -17.31
C GLU A 310 -32.82 1.76 -16.04
N CYS A 311 -33.89 2.56 -15.94
CA CYS A 311 -34.82 2.48 -14.81
C CYS A 311 -35.39 1.06 -14.66
N LYS A 312 -35.86 0.46 -15.75
CA LYS A 312 -36.43 -0.90 -15.76
C LYS A 312 -35.38 -1.94 -15.32
N LEU A 313 -34.15 -1.84 -15.83
CA LEU A 313 -33.06 -2.74 -15.48
C LEU A 313 -32.71 -2.69 -13.98
N TRP A 314 -32.56 -1.49 -13.42
CA TRP A 314 -32.24 -1.33 -12.00
C TRP A 314 -33.40 -1.79 -11.10
N ALA A 315 -34.65 -1.45 -11.47
CA ALA A 315 -35.83 -1.90 -10.74
C ALA A 315 -35.95 -3.44 -10.69
N GLN A 316 -35.64 -4.13 -11.79
CA GLN A 316 -35.63 -5.59 -11.82
C GLN A 316 -34.62 -6.18 -10.84
N LEU A 317 -33.40 -5.65 -10.81
CA LEU A 317 -32.37 -6.10 -9.85
C LEU A 317 -32.78 -5.85 -8.40
N VAL A 318 -33.41 -4.72 -8.12
CA VAL A 318 -33.97 -4.44 -6.78
C VAL A 318 -35.02 -5.49 -6.42
N LEU A 319 -35.96 -5.79 -7.32
CA LEU A 319 -37.02 -6.79 -7.10
C LEU A 319 -36.48 -8.21 -6.91
N GLU A 320 -35.35 -8.55 -7.51
CA GLU A 320 -34.65 -9.81 -7.25
C GLU A 320 -33.99 -9.82 -5.86
N LEU A 321 -33.33 -8.72 -5.48
CA LEU A 321 -32.59 -8.63 -4.21
C LEU A 321 -33.53 -8.66 -2.99
N VAL A 322 -34.65 -7.94 -3.02
CA VAL A 322 -35.57 -7.80 -1.87
C VAL A 322 -36.22 -9.11 -1.45
N GLN A 323 -36.19 -10.16 -2.28
CA GLN A 323 -36.64 -11.51 -1.91
C GLN A 323 -35.83 -12.09 -0.75
N TYR A 324 -34.62 -11.58 -0.52
CA TYR A 324 -33.71 -12.04 0.53
C TYR A 324 -33.72 -11.15 1.78
N ALA A 325 -34.64 -10.17 1.88
CA ALA A 325 -34.68 -9.21 2.99
C ALA A 325 -35.19 -9.78 4.34
N ALA A 326 -35.74 -11.00 4.33
CA ALA A 326 -36.28 -11.68 5.53
C ALA A 326 -37.30 -10.85 6.35
N ASP A 327 -38.05 -9.96 5.67
CA ASP A 327 -38.99 -9.00 6.27
C ASP A 327 -40.47 -9.36 6.03
N GLY A 328 -40.72 -10.62 5.65
CA GLY A 328 -42.06 -11.07 5.27
C GLY A 328 -42.53 -10.56 3.90
N GLY A 329 -41.64 -10.01 3.07
CA GLY A 329 -41.94 -9.52 1.72
C GLY A 329 -42.44 -8.08 1.68
N HIS A 330 -42.36 -7.35 2.80
CA HIS A 330 -42.87 -5.99 2.92
C HIS A 330 -42.13 -5.01 1.98
N LEU A 331 -40.81 -5.06 1.95
CA LEU A 331 -39.96 -4.26 1.08
C LEU A 331 -40.22 -4.57 -0.39
N GLY A 332 -40.43 -5.85 -0.72
CA GLY A 332 -40.79 -6.26 -2.09
C GLY A 332 -42.12 -5.66 -2.55
N GLN A 333 -43.16 -5.71 -1.71
CA GLN A 333 -44.46 -5.10 -2.00
C GLN A 333 -44.36 -3.59 -2.18
N GLN A 334 -43.65 -2.89 -1.29
CA GLN A 334 -43.43 -1.45 -1.39
C GLN A 334 -42.76 -1.04 -2.70
N ILE A 335 -41.70 -1.76 -3.11
CA ILE A 335 -41.00 -1.48 -4.37
C ILE A 335 -41.90 -1.76 -5.58
N GLN A 336 -42.70 -2.84 -5.56
CA GLN A 336 -43.65 -3.14 -6.65
C GLN A 336 -44.73 -2.05 -6.78
N GLU A 337 -45.30 -1.60 -5.67
CA GLU A 337 -46.26 -0.50 -5.65
C GLU A 337 -45.66 0.82 -6.16
N HIS A 338 -44.41 1.12 -5.80
CA HIS A 338 -43.70 2.29 -6.30
C HIS A 338 -43.40 2.17 -7.80
N TYR A 339 -42.98 0.99 -8.25
CA TYR A 339 -42.70 0.72 -9.66
C TYR A 339 -43.95 0.85 -10.54
N ALA A 340 -45.11 0.37 -10.07
CA ALA A 340 -46.38 0.53 -10.79
C ALA A 340 -46.83 1.99 -10.95
N LYS A 341 -46.34 2.90 -10.08
CA LYS A 341 -46.59 4.35 -10.17
C LYS A 341 -45.63 5.07 -11.11
N LEU A 342 -44.54 4.43 -11.51
CA LEU A 342 -43.66 4.97 -12.55
C LEU A 342 -44.38 4.71 -13.88
N GLU A 343 -44.93 5.75 -14.49
CA GLU A 343 -45.66 5.70 -15.78
C GLU A 343 -44.70 5.43 -16.96
N LEU A 344 -43.94 4.33 -16.90
CA LEU A 344 -42.82 3.99 -17.79
C LEU A 344 -43.23 3.63 -19.23
N ASP A 345 -44.53 3.47 -19.46
CA ASP A 345 -45.12 3.16 -20.77
C ASP A 345 -46.08 4.27 -21.26
N ALA A 346 -46.12 5.43 -20.56
CA ALA A 346 -46.87 6.61 -20.98
C ALA A 346 -45.99 7.52 -21.85
N ALA A 347 -45.66 7.05 -23.05
CA ALA A 347 -45.02 7.84 -24.10
C ALA A 347 -46.02 8.17 -25.22
#